data_AF-A0A418GRW5-F1
#
_entry.id   AF-A0A418GRW5-F1
#
_cell.length_a   1.000
_cell.length_b   1.000
_cell.length_c   1.000
_cell.angle_alpha   90.00
_cell.angle_beta   90.00
_cell.angle_gamma   90.00
#
_symmetry.space_group_name_H-M   'P 1'
#
loop_
_entity.id
_entity.type
_entity.pdbx_description
1 polymer ?
#
loop_
_entity_poly.entity_id
_entity_poly.type
_entity_poly.pdbx_seq_one_letter_code
_entity_poly.pdbx_strand_id
1 'polypeptide(L)'
;NFMVVHDMLPLASIFVEPAKILFLNNAINHGIFSPLGIQQSHELGKSIFFLIEANPGPGMGVLLAYMFFGRGSAKQSAGGAAIIHFLGGIHEIYFPYVLMNPRLILAVILGGMTGVFTLTILGGGLVSPASPGSILAVLAMTPKGAYFANIAGVCAAMAVSFVVSAILLKTSKVKEEDDIEAATRRMQDMKAESKGASPLSAGDVTNDLSHVRKIIVACDAGMGSSAMGAGVLRKKIQDAGLSQISVTNSAINNLPPDVDLVITHRDLTERAMR
;
A
#
# COMPACT_ATOMS: atom_id res chain seq x y z
N ASN A 1 -8.73 -27.34 8.21
CA ASN A 1 -7.77 -28.26 8.87
C ASN A 1 -6.76 -28.93 7.94
N PHE A 2 -7.07 -29.29 6.68
CA PHE A 2 -6.11 -29.95 5.78
C PHE A 2 -4.75 -29.24 5.63
N MET A 3 -4.71 -27.93 5.32
CA MET A 3 -3.43 -27.21 5.11
C MET A 3 -2.58 -27.03 6.38
N VAL A 4 -3.22 -26.96 7.55
CA VAL A 4 -2.54 -26.85 8.85
C VAL A 4 -2.05 -28.21 9.33
N VAL A 5 -2.80 -29.28 9.03
CA VAL A 5 -2.45 -30.67 9.36
C VAL A 5 -1.34 -31.23 8.46
N HIS A 6 -1.14 -30.68 7.26
CA HIS A 6 -0.12 -31.13 6.31
C HIS A 6 1.08 -30.19 6.15
N ASP A 7 1.30 -29.23 7.06
CA ASP A 7 2.38 -28.23 6.97
C ASP A 7 2.42 -27.42 5.65
N MET A 8 1.29 -27.36 4.93
CA MET A 8 1.17 -26.68 3.64
C MET A 8 0.83 -25.19 3.80
N LEU A 9 0.68 -24.70 5.03
CA LEU A 9 0.36 -23.29 5.30
C LEU A 9 1.33 -22.30 4.64
N PRO A 10 2.66 -22.55 4.56
CA PRO A 10 3.58 -21.68 3.83
C PRO A 10 3.18 -21.49 2.37
N LEU A 11 2.63 -22.51 1.70
CA LEU A 11 2.22 -22.43 0.29
C LEU A 11 1.05 -21.46 0.07
N ALA A 12 0.32 -21.08 1.13
CA ALA A 12 -0.70 -20.05 1.03
C ALA A 12 -0.13 -18.72 0.51
N SER A 13 1.14 -18.41 0.82
CA SER A 13 1.81 -17.18 0.36
C SER A 13 1.91 -17.07 -1.17
N ILE A 14 1.83 -18.18 -1.91
CA ILE A 14 1.77 -18.16 -3.39
C ILE A 14 0.55 -17.39 -3.89
N PHE A 15 -0.57 -17.47 -3.16
CA PHE A 15 -1.80 -16.77 -3.51
C PHE A 15 -1.97 -15.46 -2.73
N VAL A 16 -1.60 -15.45 -1.45
CA VAL A 16 -1.83 -14.30 -0.57
C VAL A 16 -0.98 -13.10 -0.98
N GLU A 17 0.31 -13.28 -1.26
CA GLU A 17 1.21 -12.15 -1.55
C GLU A 17 0.85 -11.44 -2.86
N PRO A 18 0.59 -12.14 -3.99
CA PRO A 18 0.10 -11.46 -5.20
C PRO A 18 -1.27 -10.80 -5.00
N ALA A 19 -2.20 -11.50 -4.35
CA ALA A 19 -3.55 -10.98 -4.11
C ALA A 19 -3.54 -9.70 -3.28
N LYS A 20 -2.62 -9.60 -2.30
CA LYS A 20 -2.41 -8.42 -1.49
C LYS A 20 -1.97 -7.20 -2.32
N ILE A 21 -1.00 -7.39 -3.23
CA ILE A 21 -0.55 -6.33 -4.15
C ILE A 21 -1.67 -5.91 -5.11
N LEU A 22 -2.57 -6.83 -5.45
CA LEU A 22 -3.77 -6.57 -6.26
C LEU A 22 -4.96 -6.05 -5.44
N PHE A 23 -4.77 -5.64 -4.18
CA PHE A 23 -5.82 -5.12 -3.30
C PHE A 23 -6.97 -6.08 -2.99
N LEU A 24 -6.73 -7.39 -3.12
CA LEU A 24 -7.65 -8.44 -2.70
C LEU A 24 -7.42 -8.89 -1.25
N ASN A 25 -6.59 -8.15 -0.50
CA ASN A 25 -6.27 -8.43 0.90
C ASN A 25 -7.49 -8.38 1.82
N ASN A 26 -8.45 -7.48 1.59
CA ASN A 26 -9.68 -7.41 2.39
C ASN A 26 -10.52 -8.69 2.25
N ALA A 27 -10.67 -9.21 1.03
CA ALA A 27 -11.43 -10.43 0.77
C ALA A 27 -10.77 -11.64 1.44
N ILE A 28 -9.45 -11.75 1.37
CA ILE A 28 -8.69 -12.84 1.99
C ILE A 28 -8.72 -12.72 3.52
N ASN A 29 -8.44 -11.52 4.05
CA ASN A 29 -8.29 -11.32 5.48
C ASN A 29 -9.65 -11.40 6.20
N HIS A 30 -10.67 -10.65 5.76
CA HIS A 30 -11.98 -10.69 6.41
C HIS A 30 -12.82 -11.90 5.99
N GLY A 31 -12.65 -12.42 4.78
CA GLY A 31 -13.43 -13.55 4.26
C GLY A 31 -12.92 -14.92 4.70
N ILE A 32 -11.60 -15.09 4.92
CA ILE A 32 -11.00 -16.40 5.18
C ILE A 32 -10.21 -16.41 6.49
N PHE A 33 -9.19 -15.56 6.62
CA PHE A 33 -8.22 -15.70 7.72
C PHE A 33 -8.73 -15.19 9.07
N SER A 34 -9.51 -14.12 9.10
CA SER A 34 -10.06 -13.58 10.34
C SER A 34 -11.03 -14.56 11.02
N PRO A 35 -12.03 -15.15 10.31
CA PRO A 35 -12.90 -16.16 10.92
C PRO A 35 -12.14 -17.39 11.44
N LEU A 36 -11.23 -17.94 10.62
CA LEU A 36 -10.40 -19.09 11.02
C LEU A 36 -9.50 -18.75 12.21
N GLY A 37 -8.95 -17.53 12.22
CA GLY A 37 -8.08 -17.07 13.29
C GLY A 37 -8.81 -16.83 14.59
N ILE A 38 -10.03 -16.30 14.56
CA ILE A 38 -10.88 -16.11 15.75
C ILE A 38 -11.20 -17.47 16.37
N GLN A 39 -11.61 -18.45 15.56
CA GLN A 39 -11.90 -19.79 16.05
C GLN A 39 -10.66 -20.44 16.69
N GLN A 40 -9.52 -20.40 16.00
CA GLN A 40 -8.28 -20.98 16.52
C GLN A 40 -7.77 -20.26 17.77
N SER A 41 -7.87 -18.93 17.81
CA SER A 41 -7.44 -18.14 18.97
C SER A 41 -8.31 -18.39 20.19
N HIS A 42 -9.61 -18.64 20.01
CA HIS A 42 -10.51 -19.00 21.11
C HIS A 42 -10.14 -20.36 21.74
N GLU A 43 -9.65 -21.31 20.95
CA GLU A 43 -9.26 -22.65 21.43
C GLU A 43 -7.82 -22.70 21.97
N LEU A 44 -6.88 -22.05 21.28
CA LEU A 44 -5.43 -22.17 21.55
C LEU A 44 -4.81 -20.91 22.15
N GLY A 45 -5.61 -19.85 22.35
CA GLY A 45 -5.16 -18.54 22.84
C GLY A 45 -4.39 -17.70 21.81
N LYS A 46 -4.17 -18.23 20.59
CA LYS A 46 -3.47 -17.55 19.49
C LYS A 46 -3.77 -18.17 18.15
N SER A 47 -3.49 -17.43 17.08
CA SER A 47 -3.62 -17.90 15.71
C SER A 47 -2.52 -17.39 14.78
N ILE A 48 -1.97 -18.28 13.94
CA ILE A 48 -1.02 -17.91 12.87
C ILE A 48 -1.73 -17.17 11.74
N PHE A 49 -3.04 -17.42 11.52
CA PHE A 49 -3.79 -16.82 10.42
C PHE A 49 -3.78 -15.28 10.46
N PHE A 50 -3.71 -14.68 11.66
CA PHE A 50 -3.59 -13.24 11.83
C PHE A 50 -2.24 -12.66 11.36
N LEU A 51 -1.19 -13.48 11.24
CA LEU A 51 0.13 -13.06 10.76
C LEU A 51 0.35 -13.31 9.27
N ILE A 52 -0.46 -14.14 8.62
CA ILE A 52 -0.25 -14.48 7.21
C ILE A 52 -0.30 -13.22 6.33
N GLU A 53 -1.20 -12.29 6.62
CA GLU A 53 -1.31 -11.02 5.88
C GLU A 53 -0.60 -9.86 6.61
N ALA A 54 -0.66 -9.85 7.94
CA ALA A 54 -0.14 -8.75 8.75
C ALA A 54 1.39 -8.78 8.96
N ASN A 55 2.10 -9.84 8.58
CA ASN A 55 3.57 -9.89 8.71
C ASN A 55 4.23 -8.80 7.85
N PRO A 56 4.92 -7.81 8.43
CA PRO A 56 5.56 -6.74 7.66
C PRO A 56 6.89 -7.18 7.04
N GLY A 57 7.42 -8.35 7.38
CA GLY A 57 8.72 -8.84 6.94
C GLY A 57 8.92 -8.86 5.42
N PRO A 58 8.05 -9.51 4.63
CA PRO A 58 8.22 -9.59 3.17
C PRO A 58 8.34 -8.23 2.49
N GLY A 59 7.42 -7.29 2.78
CA GLY A 59 7.45 -5.94 2.24
C GLY A 59 8.67 -5.14 2.70
N MET A 60 9.07 -5.30 3.97
CA MET A 60 10.26 -4.64 4.51
C MET A 60 11.54 -5.11 3.80
N GLY A 61 11.63 -6.40 3.45
CA GLY A 61 12.76 -6.93 2.68
C GLY A 61 12.90 -6.27 1.30
N VAL A 62 11.79 -6.07 0.59
CA VAL A 62 11.77 -5.35 -0.70
C VAL A 62 12.26 -3.91 -0.54
N LEU A 63 11.72 -3.19 0.44
CA LEU A 63 12.06 -1.78 0.67
C LEU A 63 13.53 -1.61 1.07
N LEU A 64 14.06 -2.48 1.92
CA LEU A 64 15.48 -2.49 2.25
C LEU A 64 16.34 -2.77 1.00
N ALA A 65 15.91 -3.70 0.14
CA ALA A 65 16.65 -3.98 -1.10
C ALA A 65 16.70 -2.76 -2.03
N TYR A 66 15.61 -2.01 -2.16
CA TYR A 66 15.60 -0.74 -2.89
C TYR A 66 16.46 0.34 -2.23
N MET A 67 16.42 0.44 -0.90
CA MET A 67 17.23 1.41 -0.15
C MET A 67 18.73 1.21 -0.39
N PHE A 68 19.19 -0.04 -0.43
CA PHE A 68 20.62 -0.33 -0.63
C PHE A 68 21.00 -0.44 -2.12
N PHE A 69 20.21 -1.16 -2.93
CA PHE A 69 20.57 -1.57 -4.29
C PHE A 69 19.71 -0.98 -5.41
N GLY A 70 18.61 -0.30 -5.08
CA GLY A 70 17.79 0.40 -6.06
C GLY A 70 18.50 1.60 -6.68
N ARG A 71 17.89 2.22 -7.68
CA ARG A 71 18.39 3.43 -8.34
C ARG A 71 17.34 4.54 -8.37
N GLY A 72 17.77 5.75 -8.73
CA GLY A 72 16.88 6.89 -8.97
C GLY A 72 16.02 7.30 -7.78
N SER A 73 14.80 7.75 -8.09
CA SER A 73 13.81 8.20 -7.10
C SER A 73 13.34 7.09 -6.17
N ALA A 74 13.24 5.85 -6.67
CA ALA A 74 12.85 4.69 -5.87
C ALA A 74 13.81 4.43 -4.70
N LYS A 75 15.12 4.54 -4.91
CA LYS A 75 16.10 4.41 -3.80
C LYS A 75 15.94 5.53 -2.76
N GLN A 76 15.69 6.77 -3.20
CA GLN A 76 15.57 7.92 -2.31
C GLN A 76 14.31 7.83 -1.43
N SER A 77 13.19 7.36 -1.98
CA SER A 77 11.92 7.22 -1.26
C SER A 77 11.83 5.95 -0.41
N ALA A 78 12.60 4.90 -0.73
CA ALA A 78 12.53 3.60 -0.06
C ALA A 78 12.71 3.66 1.47
N GLY A 79 13.62 4.51 1.97
CA GLY A 79 13.87 4.63 3.41
C GLY A 79 12.65 5.17 4.17
N GLY A 80 11.98 6.19 3.63
CA GLY A 80 10.74 6.73 4.20
C GLY A 80 9.59 5.73 4.12
N ALA A 81 9.46 5.06 2.98
CA ALA A 81 8.47 3.99 2.79
C ALA A 81 8.68 2.83 3.79
N ALA A 82 9.94 2.46 4.08
CA ALA A 82 10.27 1.40 5.04
C ALA A 82 9.78 1.72 6.46
N ILE A 83 9.93 2.97 6.89
CA ILE A 83 9.46 3.43 8.20
C ILE A 83 7.92 3.38 8.27
N ILE A 84 7.25 3.93 7.26
CA ILE A 84 5.78 3.96 7.18
C ILE A 84 5.21 2.53 7.11
N HIS A 85 5.84 1.65 6.35
CA HIS A 85 5.47 0.24 6.25
C HIS A 85 5.61 -0.48 7.58
N PHE A 86 6.82 -0.46 8.15
CA PHE A 86 7.18 -1.32 9.26
C PHE A 86 6.60 -0.83 10.59
N LEU A 87 6.68 0.48 10.85
CA LEU A 87 6.19 1.09 12.09
C LEU A 87 4.74 1.59 11.96
N GLY A 88 4.37 2.11 10.79
CA GLY A 88 3.00 2.60 10.54
C GLY A 88 2.02 1.50 10.16
N GLY A 89 2.50 0.36 9.63
CA GLY A 89 1.66 -0.78 9.29
C GLY A 89 0.84 -0.59 8.01
N ILE A 90 1.23 0.36 7.15
CA ILE A 90 0.60 0.60 5.85
C ILE A 90 1.34 -0.23 4.81
N HIS A 91 0.83 -1.42 4.51
CA HIS A 91 1.50 -2.37 3.65
C HIS A 91 1.45 -1.97 2.17
N GLU A 92 0.49 -1.14 1.78
CA GLU A 92 0.37 -0.64 0.42
C GLU A 92 1.57 0.19 -0.03
N ILE A 93 2.35 0.75 0.90
CA ILE A 93 3.45 1.66 0.58
C ILE A 93 4.59 0.97 -0.18
N TYR A 94 4.73 -0.36 -0.05
CA TYR A 94 5.73 -1.11 -0.81
C TYR A 94 5.21 -1.61 -2.17
N PHE A 95 3.90 -1.56 -2.44
CA PHE A 95 3.33 -2.10 -3.67
C PHE A 95 3.87 -1.42 -4.94
N PRO A 96 4.02 -0.08 -5.00
CA PRO A 96 4.60 0.58 -6.18
C PRO A 96 5.96 0.01 -6.57
N TYR A 97 6.81 -0.31 -5.58
CA TYR A 97 8.13 -0.89 -5.81
C TYR A 97 8.06 -2.27 -6.47
N VAL A 98 7.08 -3.09 -6.08
CA VAL A 98 6.84 -4.39 -6.72
C VAL A 98 6.19 -4.23 -8.10
N LEU A 99 5.34 -3.22 -8.31
CA LEU A 99 4.72 -2.96 -9.61
C LEU A 99 5.72 -2.43 -10.65
N MET A 100 6.74 -1.68 -10.22
CA MET A 100 7.86 -1.25 -11.08
C MET A 100 8.68 -2.45 -11.58
N ASN A 101 8.84 -3.48 -10.74
CA ASN A 101 9.54 -4.70 -11.12
C ASN A 101 8.74 -5.94 -10.65
N PRO A 102 7.78 -6.43 -11.45
CA PRO A 102 6.89 -7.53 -11.07
C PRO A 102 7.60 -8.83 -10.71
N ARG A 103 8.88 -9.00 -11.07
CA ARG A 103 9.69 -10.15 -10.62
C ARG A 103 9.84 -10.19 -9.10
N LEU A 104 9.75 -9.04 -8.43
CA LEU A 104 9.81 -8.93 -6.97
C LEU A 104 8.60 -9.58 -6.27
N ILE A 105 7.54 -9.94 -7.01
CA ILE A 105 6.47 -10.80 -6.49
C ILE A 105 7.07 -12.14 -5.97
N LEU A 106 8.09 -12.68 -6.64
CA LEU A 106 8.77 -13.90 -6.18
C LEU A 106 9.46 -13.68 -4.82
N ALA A 107 10.02 -12.50 -4.59
CA ALA A 107 10.69 -12.18 -3.33
C ALA A 107 9.71 -12.12 -2.15
N VAL A 108 8.55 -11.49 -2.34
CA VAL A 108 7.52 -11.43 -1.29
C VAL A 108 6.86 -12.79 -1.06
N ILE A 109 6.65 -13.60 -2.11
CA ILE A 109 6.17 -14.99 -1.94
C ILE A 109 7.15 -15.79 -1.09
N LEU A 110 8.43 -15.82 -1.46
CA LEU A 110 9.44 -16.60 -0.73
C LEU A 110 9.66 -16.08 0.70
N GLY A 111 9.62 -14.76 0.89
CA GLY A 111 9.63 -14.14 2.21
C GLY A 111 8.42 -14.55 3.05
N GLY A 112 7.21 -14.46 2.49
CA GLY A 112 5.96 -14.86 3.14
C GLY A 112 5.97 -16.34 3.53
N MET A 113 6.34 -17.22 2.59
CA MET A 113 6.50 -18.66 2.83
C MET A 113 7.46 -18.91 4.00
N THR A 114 8.62 -18.25 4.01
CA THR A 114 9.62 -18.40 5.07
C THR A 114 9.10 -17.93 6.42
N GLY A 115 8.39 -16.80 6.45
CA GLY A 115 7.77 -16.28 7.66
C GLY A 115 6.74 -17.24 8.24
N VAL A 116 5.79 -17.69 7.40
CA VAL A 116 4.75 -18.65 7.80
C VAL A 116 5.36 -19.96 8.28
N PHE A 117 6.35 -20.49 7.56
CA PHE A 117 7.07 -21.71 7.95
C PHE A 117 7.76 -21.57 9.30
N THR A 118 8.46 -20.45 9.53
CA THR A 118 9.11 -20.14 10.82
C THR A 118 8.09 -20.08 11.95
N LEU A 119 6.92 -19.46 11.72
CA LEU A 119 5.82 -19.40 12.69
C LEU A 119 5.22 -20.78 12.98
N THR A 120 5.05 -21.63 11.97
CA THR A 120 4.55 -23.00 12.14
C THR A 120 5.50 -23.82 13.01
N ILE A 121 6.81 -23.78 12.75
CA ILE A 121 7.80 -24.53 13.52
C ILE A 121 7.95 -24.02 14.95
N LEU A 122 8.01 -22.70 15.13
CA LEU A 122 8.26 -22.09 16.45
C LEU A 122 6.98 -21.88 17.26
N GLY A 123 5.81 -22.20 16.70
CA GLY A 123 4.52 -21.99 17.35
C GLY A 123 4.18 -20.52 17.56
N GLY A 124 4.34 -19.69 16.52
CA GLY A 124 3.95 -18.28 16.53
C GLY A 124 2.43 -18.05 16.43
N GLY A 125 2.01 -16.79 16.45
CA GLY A 125 0.62 -16.38 16.31
C GLY A 125 0.26 -15.15 17.14
N LEU A 126 -0.93 -14.59 16.90
CA LEU A 126 -1.48 -13.44 17.62
C LEU A 126 -2.79 -13.79 18.32
N VAL A 127 -3.15 -13.04 19.35
CA VAL A 127 -4.43 -13.21 20.07
C VAL A 127 -5.61 -12.68 19.24
N SER A 128 -5.36 -11.69 18.39
CA SER A 128 -6.34 -11.02 17.53
C SER A 128 -5.66 -10.46 16.27
N PRO A 129 -6.45 -10.06 15.24
CA PRO A 129 -5.90 -9.39 14.07
C PRO A 129 -5.15 -8.09 14.45
N ALA A 130 -3.94 -7.91 13.91
CA ALA A 130 -3.20 -6.66 14.05
C ALA A 130 -3.68 -5.64 13.02
N SER A 131 -4.18 -4.48 13.48
CA SER A 131 -4.59 -3.38 12.62
C SER A 131 -4.21 -2.03 13.25
N PRO A 132 -3.39 -1.20 12.56
CA PRO A 132 -2.65 -1.47 11.32
C PRO A 132 -1.67 -2.65 11.45
N GLY A 133 -1.21 -3.22 10.33
CA GLY A 133 -0.29 -4.37 10.31
C GLY A 133 1.17 -4.03 10.69
N SER A 134 1.38 -3.10 11.63
CA SER A 134 2.73 -2.66 12.03
C SER A 134 3.42 -3.67 12.93
N ILE A 135 4.74 -3.62 13.01
CA ILE A 135 5.48 -4.44 13.99
C ILE A 135 5.04 -4.14 15.42
N LEU A 136 4.66 -2.89 15.71
CA LEU A 136 4.19 -2.49 17.04
C LEU A 136 2.86 -3.15 17.37
N ALA A 137 1.92 -3.17 16.43
CA ALA A 137 0.64 -3.87 16.60
C ALA A 137 0.83 -5.39 16.70
N VAL A 138 1.71 -5.96 15.86
CA VAL A 138 2.09 -7.37 15.94
C VAL A 138 2.63 -7.72 17.33
N LEU A 139 3.58 -6.95 17.85
CA LEU A 139 4.14 -7.17 19.19
C LEU A 139 3.09 -6.98 20.29
N ALA A 140 2.23 -5.97 20.18
CA ALA A 140 1.16 -5.72 21.14
C ALA A 140 0.14 -6.88 21.19
N MET A 141 -0.20 -7.47 20.04
CA MET A 141 -1.14 -8.59 19.94
C MET A 141 -0.44 -9.96 20.11
N THR A 142 0.85 -9.98 20.41
CA THR A 142 1.60 -11.22 20.64
C THR A 142 1.37 -11.73 22.07
N PRO A 143 0.86 -12.96 22.26
CA PRO A 143 0.70 -13.54 23.59
C PRO A 143 2.05 -13.85 24.23
N LYS A 144 2.06 -13.91 25.58
CA LYS A 144 3.24 -14.31 26.35
C LYS A 144 3.75 -15.67 25.87
N GLY A 145 5.06 -15.78 25.63
CA GLY A 145 5.70 -16.99 25.11
C GLY A 145 5.80 -17.10 23.58
N ALA A 146 5.08 -16.27 22.80
CA ALA A 146 5.14 -16.29 21.33
C ALA A 146 6.05 -15.20 20.72
N TYR A 147 6.61 -14.30 21.54
CA TYR A 147 7.45 -13.19 21.08
C TYR A 147 8.64 -13.64 20.22
N PHE A 148 9.37 -14.66 20.68
CA PHE A 148 10.51 -15.19 19.95
C PHE A 148 10.09 -15.70 18.56
N ALA A 149 9.03 -16.52 18.51
CA ALA A 149 8.50 -17.07 17.27
C ALA A 149 8.06 -15.96 16.29
N ASN A 150 7.32 -14.96 16.77
CA ASN A 150 6.80 -13.88 15.94
C ASN A 150 7.93 -12.98 15.41
N ILE A 151 8.87 -12.59 16.27
CA ILE A 151 10.03 -11.79 15.86
C ILE A 151 10.90 -12.57 14.87
N ALA A 152 11.19 -13.84 15.14
CA ALA A 152 11.95 -14.70 14.24
C ALA A 152 11.25 -14.83 12.87
N GLY A 153 9.93 -15.03 12.85
CA GLY A 153 9.14 -15.11 11.62
C GLY A 153 9.18 -13.82 10.80
N VAL A 154 9.09 -12.64 11.44
CA VAL A 154 9.23 -11.34 10.77
C VAL A 154 10.64 -11.16 10.21
N CYS A 155 11.68 -11.44 11.01
CA CYS A 155 13.07 -11.29 10.61
C CYS A 155 13.45 -12.27 9.48
N ALA A 156 13.03 -13.52 9.55
CA ALA A 156 13.30 -14.52 8.52
C ALA A 156 12.64 -14.16 7.19
N ALA A 157 11.37 -13.75 7.23
CA ALA A 157 10.65 -13.26 6.04
C ALA A 157 11.32 -12.04 5.42
N MET A 158 11.75 -11.08 6.25
CA MET A 158 12.48 -9.90 5.83
C MET A 158 13.81 -10.25 5.19
N ALA A 159 14.60 -11.12 5.80
CA ALA A 159 15.91 -11.52 5.30
C ALA A 159 15.80 -12.22 3.94
N VAL A 160 14.89 -13.19 3.79
CA VAL A 160 14.70 -13.91 2.52
C VAL A 160 14.20 -12.96 1.42
N SER A 161 13.17 -12.15 1.71
CA SER A 161 12.66 -11.17 0.74
C SER A 161 13.74 -10.15 0.34
N PHE A 162 14.56 -9.68 1.28
CA PHE A 162 15.69 -8.79 1.00
C PHE A 162 16.73 -9.43 0.09
N VAL A 163 17.18 -10.65 0.40
CA VAL A 163 18.21 -11.35 -0.39
C VAL A 163 17.71 -11.60 -1.82
N VAL A 164 16.49 -12.12 -1.98
CA VAL A 164 15.92 -12.39 -3.30
C VAL A 164 15.73 -11.08 -4.07
N SER A 165 15.17 -10.03 -3.44
CA SER A 165 15.01 -8.73 -4.06
C SER A 165 16.34 -8.11 -4.47
N ALA A 166 17.37 -8.18 -3.62
CA ALA A 166 18.70 -7.66 -3.93
C ALA A 166 19.32 -8.32 -5.17
N ILE A 167 19.15 -9.64 -5.31
CA ILE A 167 19.61 -10.39 -6.50
C ILE A 167 18.82 -9.96 -7.74
N LEU A 168 17.50 -9.87 -7.64
CA LEU A 168 16.62 -9.49 -8.76
C LEU A 168 16.86 -8.05 -9.23
N LEU A 169 17.10 -7.11 -8.31
CA LEU A 169 17.42 -5.72 -8.63
C LEU A 169 18.79 -5.59 -9.32
N LYS A 170 19.82 -6.31 -8.83
CA LYS A 170 21.16 -6.28 -9.43
C LYS A 170 21.23 -6.90 -10.81
N THR A 171 20.41 -7.92 -11.07
CA THR A 171 20.36 -8.63 -12.36
C THR A 171 19.43 -7.98 -13.38
N SER A 172 18.64 -6.97 -12.96
CA SER A 172 17.74 -6.27 -13.84
C SER A 172 18.51 -5.33 -14.78
N LYS A 173 18.36 -5.56 -16.10
CA LYS A 173 18.78 -4.62 -17.15
C LYS A 173 17.73 -3.54 -17.43
N VAL A 174 16.58 -3.59 -16.76
CA VAL A 174 15.54 -2.57 -16.86
C VAL A 174 16.16 -1.28 -16.32
N LYS A 175 16.25 -0.25 -17.16
CA LYS A 175 16.51 1.11 -16.69
C LYS A 175 15.34 1.46 -15.79
N GLU A 176 15.57 1.54 -14.48
CA GLU A 176 14.62 2.08 -13.49
C GLU A 176 14.46 3.61 -13.69
N GLU A 177 14.19 4.03 -14.93
CA GLU A 177 13.63 5.35 -15.27
C GLU A 177 12.10 5.31 -15.20
N ASP A 178 11.51 4.15 -14.84
CA ASP A 178 10.11 4.11 -14.42
C ASP A 178 9.96 4.94 -13.13
N ASP A 179 9.27 6.07 -13.29
CA ASP A 179 9.01 7.00 -12.23
C ASP A 179 8.15 6.31 -11.15
N ILE A 180 8.62 6.29 -9.91
CA ILE A 180 7.86 5.82 -8.75
C ILE A 180 6.47 6.49 -8.71
N GLU A 181 6.33 7.69 -9.27
CA GLU A 181 5.06 8.37 -9.47
C GLU A 181 4.09 7.57 -10.35
N ALA A 182 4.53 7.05 -11.50
CA ALA A 182 3.69 6.27 -12.41
C ALA A 182 3.23 4.96 -11.76
N ALA A 183 4.12 4.26 -11.06
CA ALA A 183 3.76 3.05 -10.32
C ALA A 183 2.81 3.35 -9.15
N THR A 184 2.97 4.50 -8.49
CA THR A 184 2.07 4.97 -7.44
C THR A 184 0.67 5.27 -8.00
N ARG A 185 0.58 5.90 -9.19
CA ARG A 185 -0.71 6.14 -9.87
C ARG A 185 -1.40 4.82 -10.22
N ARG A 186 -0.68 3.89 -10.84
CA ARG A 186 -1.22 2.55 -11.15
C ARG A 186 -1.72 1.83 -9.89
N MET A 187 -0.99 1.93 -8.78
CA MET A 187 -1.41 1.39 -7.49
C MET A 187 -2.72 2.02 -6.98
N GLN A 188 -2.86 3.34 -7.10
CA GLN A 188 -4.08 4.06 -6.75
C GLN A 188 -5.27 3.66 -7.63
N ASP A 189 -5.06 3.49 -8.93
CA ASP A 189 -6.09 3.06 -9.88
C ASP A 189 -6.59 1.64 -9.55
N MET A 190 -5.67 0.69 -9.33
CA MET A 190 -6.05 -0.68 -8.90
C MET A 190 -6.80 -0.69 -7.56
N LYS A 191 -6.40 0.18 -6.61
CA LYS A 191 -7.08 0.32 -5.31
C LYS A 191 -8.49 0.90 -5.46
N ALA A 192 -8.70 1.78 -6.44
CA ALA A 192 -10.01 2.30 -6.75
C ALA A 192 -10.88 1.20 -7.37
N GLU A 193 -10.35 0.50 -8.37
CA GLU A 193 -11.03 -0.60 -9.06
C GLU A 193 -11.48 -1.70 -8.09
N SER A 194 -10.62 -2.12 -7.16
CA SER A 194 -10.96 -3.15 -6.17
C SER A 194 -12.08 -2.74 -5.20
N LYS A 195 -12.32 -1.44 -5.05
CA LYS A 195 -13.44 -0.89 -4.25
C LYS A 195 -14.72 -0.71 -5.07
N GLY A 196 -14.80 -1.27 -6.27
CA GLY A 196 -15.94 -1.09 -7.18
C GLY A 196 -16.04 0.32 -7.73
N ALA A 197 -14.97 1.11 -7.61
CA ALA A 197 -14.87 2.35 -8.34
C ALA A 197 -14.35 2.02 -9.73
N SER A 198 -15.15 2.22 -10.77
CA SER A 198 -14.56 2.31 -12.10
C SER A 198 -13.43 3.35 -12.02
N PRO A 199 -12.28 3.11 -12.68
CA PRO A 199 -11.45 4.23 -13.05
C PRO A 199 -12.41 5.25 -13.63
N LEU A 200 -12.30 6.52 -13.24
CA LEU A 200 -12.72 7.55 -14.18
C LEU A 200 -11.92 7.15 -15.42
N SER A 201 -12.59 6.54 -16.39
CA SER A 201 -12.06 6.60 -17.73
C SER A 201 -11.71 8.07 -17.86
N ALA A 202 -10.51 8.37 -18.31
CA ALA A 202 -10.41 9.47 -19.24
C ALA A 202 -11.34 9.09 -20.42
N GLY A 203 -12.66 9.08 -20.17
CA GLY A 203 -13.66 9.04 -21.20
C GLY A 203 -13.40 10.36 -21.82
N ASP A 204 -12.79 10.31 -23.00
CA ASP A 204 -12.40 11.41 -23.86
C ASP A 204 -13.10 12.69 -23.40
N VAL A 205 -12.48 13.39 -22.45
CA VAL A 205 -12.91 14.73 -22.11
C VAL A 205 -12.26 15.56 -23.20
N THR A 206 -12.83 15.46 -24.40
CA THR A 206 -12.72 16.47 -25.45
C THR A 206 -13.47 17.73 -25.02
N ASN A 207 -13.44 18.09 -23.73
CA ASN A 207 -13.77 19.45 -23.35
C ASN A 207 -12.53 20.25 -23.69
N ASP A 208 -12.71 21.18 -24.61
CA ASP A 208 -11.73 22.20 -24.89
C ASP A 208 -11.47 22.99 -23.60
N LEU A 209 -10.37 22.65 -22.93
CA LEU A 209 -9.93 23.29 -21.68
C LEU A 209 -9.19 24.61 -21.95
N SER A 210 -9.11 25.07 -23.20
CA SER A 210 -8.45 26.33 -23.56
C SER A 210 -9.10 27.57 -22.89
N HIS A 211 -10.38 27.45 -22.53
CA HIS A 211 -11.16 28.49 -21.88
C HIS A 211 -11.02 28.53 -20.36
N VAL A 212 -10.42 27.53 -19.72
CA VAL A 212 -10.27 27.51 -18.26
C VAL A 212 -9.34 28.64 -17.82
N ARG A 213 -9.82 29.47 -16.90
CA ARG A 213 -9.08 30.58 -16.30
C ARG A 213 -9.14 30.55 -14.77
N LYS A 214 -10.15 29.91 -14.17
CA LYS A 214 -10.34 29.86 -12.71
C LYS A 214 -10.53 28.43 -12.22
N ILE A 215 -9.53 27.93 -11.49
CA ILE A 215 -9.53 26.60 -10.87
C ILE A 215 -9.62 26.74 -9.36
N ILE A 216 -10.54 26.02 -8.72
CA ILE A 216 -10.66 25.97 -7.26
C ILE A 216 -10.45 24.55 -6.76
N VAL A 217 -9.52 24.37 -5.83
CA VAL A 217 -9.36 23.12 -5.07
C VAL A 217 -10.23 23.19 -3.82
N ALA A 218 -11.27 22.38 -3.73
CA ALA A 218 -12.24 22.43 -2.64
C ALA A 218 -12.20 21.20 -1.73
N CYS A 219 -12.34 21.45 -0.43
CA CYS A 219 -12.55 20.43 0.60
C CYS A 219 -13.65 20.90 1.57
N ASP A 220 -14.07 20.05 2.50
CA ASP A 220 -15.21 20.33 3.39
C ASP A 220 -15.05 21.63 4.19
N ALA A 221 -13.87 21.86 4.78
CA ALA A 221 -13.56 23.06 5.57
C ALA A 221 -12.80 24.15 4.79
N GLY A 222 -12.40 23.89 3.54
CA GLY A 222 -11.60 24.82 2.74
C GLY A 222 -10.15 25.05 3.18
N MET A 223 -9.67 24.32 4.19
CA MET A 223 -8.31 24.44 4.76
C MET A 223 -7.58 23.09 4.75
N GLY A 224 -6.24 23.11 4.79
CA GLY A 224 -5.41 21.89 4.87
C GLY A 224 -5.05 21.29 3.51
N SER A 225 -5.63 20.14 3.17
CA SER A 225 -5.30 19.41 1.93
C SER A 225 -5.65 20.20 0.66
N SER A 226 -6.72 20.99 0.69
CA SER A 226 -7.10 21.87 -0.43
C SER A 226 -6.11 23.01 -0.65
N ALA A 227 -5.59 23.61 0.42
CA ALA A 227 -4.57 24.66 0.35
C ALA A 227 -3.25 24.12 -0.20
N MET A 228 -2.82 22.93 0.26
CA MET A 228 -1.63 22.27 -0.28
C MET A 228 -1.81 21.87 -1.75
N GLY A 229 -2.97 21.29 -2.11
CA GLY A 229 -3.29 20.93 -3.49
C GLY A 229 -3.30 22.13 -4.43
N ALA A 230 -3.92 23.25 -4.01
CA ALA A 230 -3.91 24.49 -4.76
C ALA A 230 -2.49 25.06 -4.91
N GLY A 231 -1.66 24.99 -3.87
CA GLY A 231 -0.27 25.43 -3.92
C GLY A 231 0.57 24.64 -4.94
N VAL A 232 0.48 23.31 -4.92
CA VAL A 232 1.18 22.44 -5.88
C VAL A 232 0.70 22.69 -7.30
N LEU A 233 -0.61 22.80 -7.52
CA LEU A 233 -1.18 23.04 -8.84
C LEU A 233 -0.80 24.43 -9.39
N ARG A 234 -0.85 25.45 -8.54
CA ARG A 234 -0.42 26.82 -8.88
C ARG A 234 1.04 26.83 -9.36
N LYS A 235 1.93 26.13 -8.66
CA LYS A 235 3.33 26.01 -9.06
C LYS A 235 3.48 25.35 -10.43
N LYS A 236 2.78 24.22 -10.66
CA LYS A 236 2.82 23.53 -11.96
C LYS A 236 2.30 24.39 -13.13
N ILE A 237 1.24 25.17 -12.90
CA ILE A 237 0.68 26.09 -13.90
C ILE A 237 1.66 27.22 -14.23
N GLN A 238 2.35 27.75 -13.22
CA GLN A 238 3.41 28.74 -13.41
C GLN A 238 4.60 28.16 -14.18
N ASP A 239 5.06 26.97 -13.81
CA ASP A 239 6.16 26.27 -14.47
C ASP A 239 5.82 25.94 -15.94
N ALA A 240 4.54 25.74 -16.26
CA ALA A 240 4.04 25.54 -17.61
C ALA A 240 3.79 26.84 -18.41
N GLY A 241 4.05 28.02 -17.83
CA GLY A 241 3.87 29.31 -18.49
C GLY A 241 2.41 29.75 -18.67
N LEU A 242 1.46 29.13 -17.96
CA LEU A 242 0.03 29.39 -18.08
C LEU A 242 -0.43 30.49 -17.10
N SER A 243 0.18 31.68 -17.18
CA SER A 243 -0.05 32.79 -16.24
C SER A 243 -1.48 33.32 -16.22
N GLN A 244 -2.29 32.99 -17.22
CA GLN A 244 -3.70 33.36 -17.33
C GLN A 244 -4.64 32.51 -16.44
N ILE A 245 -4.13 31.44 -15.80
CA ILE A 245 -4.94 30.55 -14.98
C ILE A 245 -4.73 30.86 -13.49
N SER A 246 -5.81 31.25 -12.81
CA SER A 246 -5.86 31.44 -11.37
C SER A 246 -6.21 30.12 -10.67
N VAL A 247 -5.44 29.78 -9.64
CA VAL A 247 -5.69 28.62 -8.78
C VAL A 247 -5.87 29.08 -7.34
N THR A 248 -7.01 28.77 -6.73
CA THR A 248 -7.28 29.04 -5.30
C THR A 248 -7.87 27.82 -4.61
N ASN A 249 -8.05 27.90 -3.29
CA ASN A 249 -8.77 26.90 -2.51
C ASN A 249 -9.99 27.53 -1.84
N SER A 250 -11.04 26.74 -1.63
CA SER A 250 -12.24 27.17 -0.90
C SER A 250 -12.90 26.00 -0.18
N ALA A 251 -13.81 26.30 0.76
CA ALA A 251 -14.73 25.30 1.27
C ALA A 251 -15.79 24.99 0.20
N ILE A 252 -16.27 23.75 0.16
CA ILE A 252 -17.29 23.33 -0.84
C ILE A 252 -18.54 24.20 -0.77
N ASN A 253 -18.99 24.52 0.45
CA ASN A 253 -20.17 25.36 0.66
C ASN A 253 -19.94 26.83 0.25
N ASN A 254 -18.70 27.22 -0.07
CA ASN A 254 -18.29 28.57 -0.47
C ASN A 254 -17.73 28.58 -1.90
N LEU A 255 -18.17 27.65 -2.75
CA LEU A 255 -17.81 27.66 -4.17
C LEU A 255 -18.55 28.80 -4.87
N PRO A 256 -17.83 29.72 -5.53
CA PRO A 256 -18.46 30.79 -6.29
C PRO A 256 -19.03 30.22 -7.60
N PRO A 257 -20.11 30.81 -8.14
CA PRO A 257 -20.79 30.32 -9.33
C PRO A 257 -19.97 30.53 -10.63
N ASP A 258 -18.92 31.35 -10.60
CA ASP A 258 -18.08 31.73 -11.74
C ASP A 258 -16.79 30.88 -11.83
N VAL A 259 -16.79 29.67 -11.27
CA VAL A 259 -15.64 28.77 -11.32
C VAL A 259 -15.70 27.90 -12.59
N ASP A 260 -14.59 27.84 -13.33
CA ASP A 260 -14.51 27.04 -14.56
C ASP A 260 -14.23 25.56 -14.25
N LEU A 261 -13.43 25.30 -13.20
CA LEU A 261 -13.04 23.95 -12.81
C LEU A 261 -12.90 23.82 -11.30
N VAL A 262 -13.58 22.82 -10.72
CA VAL A 262 -13.48 22.49 -9.30
C VAL A 262 -12.78 21.14 -9.13
N ILE A 263 -11.74 21.11 -8.31
CA ILE A 263 -11.01 19.89 -7.95
C ILE A 263 -11.37 19.53 -6.51
N THR A 264 -11.92 18.34 -6.29
CA THR A 264 -12.31 17.85 -4.96
C THR A 264 -11.74 16.46 -4.68
N HIS A 265 -11.77 16.06 -3.41
CA HIS A 265 -11.72 14.63 -3.08
C HIS A 265 -12.98 13.95 -3.64
N ARG A 266 -12.86 12.73 -4.15
CA ARG A 266 -13.97 12.02 -4.81
C ARG A 266 -15.26 11.97 -4.00
N ASP A 267 -15.13 11.69 -2.70
CA ASP A 267 -16.30 11.60 -1.79
C ASP A 267 -17.03 12.94 -1.61
N LEU A 268 -16.43 14.03 -2.08
CA LEU A 268 -16.96 15.39 -2.00
C LEU A 268 -17.43 15.92 -3.35
N THR A 269 -17.21 15.18 -4.46
CA THR A 269 -17.55 15.63 -5.81
C THR A 269 -19.04 15.84 -5.99
N GLU A 270 -19.88 14.91 -5.52
CA GLU A 270 -21.34 15.09 -5.57
C GLU A 270 -21.82 16.32 -4.81
N ARG A 271 -21.16 16.66 -3.70
CA ARG A 271 -21.50 17.85 -2.90
C ARG A 271 -21.06 19.14 -3.58
N ALA A 272 -19.97 19.12 -4.33
CA ALA A 272 -19.45 20.27 -5.07
C ALA A 272 -20.16 20.51 -6.42
N MET A 273 -20.88 19.51 -6.94
CA MET A 273 -21.71 19.63 -8.13
C MET A 273 -23.10 20.22 -7.86
N ARG A 274 -23.48 20.36 -6.58
CA ARG A 274 -24.75 20.97 -6.14
C ARG A 274 -24.56 22.45 -5.85
#